data_AF-A0A7C6XHB9-F1
#
_entry.id   AF-A0A7C6XHB9-F1
#
_cell.length_a   1.000
_cell.length_b   1.000
_cell.length_c   1.000
_cell.angle_alpha   90.00
_cell.angle_beta   90.00
_cell.angle_gamma   90.00
#
_symmetry.space_group_name_H-M   'P 1'
#
loop_
_entity.id
_entity.type
_entity.pdbx_description
1 polymer ?
#
loop_
_entity_poly.entity_id
_entity_poly.type
_entity_poly.pdbx_seq_one_letter_code
_entity_poly.pdbx_strand_id
1 'polypeptide(L)'
;MKIFDSMPFAKELLAPTTSESFRRPGVQARPGEVILDGGWSIAVECDDPLTRTAGEHLARFLTDALGVTLASGAAAKSIRL
;
A
#
# COMPACT_ATOMS: atom_id res chain seq x y z
N MET A 1 -24.96 -16.00 4.03
CA MET A 1 -24.56 -15.98 2.60
C MET A 1 -23.12 -15.47 2.56
N LYS A 2 -22.17 -16.20 1.95
CA LYS A 2 -20.77 -15.75 1.93
C LYS A 2 -20.61 -14.76 0.78
N ILE A 3 -19.77 -13.73 0.93
CA ILE A 3 -19.57 -12.67 -0.09
C ILE A 3 -19.09 -13.25 -1.44
N PHE A 4 -18.38 -14.39 -1.39
CA PHE A 4 -17.94 -15.17 -2.54
C PHE A 4 -19.08 -15.79 -3.36
N ASP A 5 -20.26 -15.97 -2.76
CA ASP A 5 -21.43 -16.52 -3.44
C ASP A 5 -22.13 -15.45 -4.30
N SER A 6 -21.87 -14.16 -4.03
CA SER A 6 -22.49 -13.01 -4.72
C SER A 6 -21.53 -12.19 -5.59
N MET A 7 -20.21 -12.30 -5.38
CA MET A 7 -19.20 -11.58 -6.15
C MET A 7 -18.10 -12.54 -6.63
N PRO A 8 -18.08 -12.90 -7.92
CA PRO A 8 -17.14 -13.88 -8.48
C PRO A 8 -15.66 -13.50 -8.26
N PHE A 9 -15.37 -12.19 -8.22
CA PHE A 9 -14.03 -11.62 -8.05
C PHE A 9 -13.66 -11.31 -6.59
N ALA A 10 -14.51 -11.66 -5.63
CA ALA A 10 -14.24 -11.41 -4.21
C ALA A 10 -12.94 -12.09 -3.71
N LYS A 11 -12.52 -13.20 -4.34
CA LYS A 11 -11.24 -13.85 -4.00
C LYS A 11 -10.03 -13.02 -4.42
N GLU A 12 -10.08 -12.35 -5.57
CA GLU A 12 -8.99 -11.46 -5.99
C GLU A 12 -8.93 -10.16 -5.16
N LEU A 13 -10.08 -9.73 -4.61
CA LEU A 13 -10.15 -8.58 -3.70
C LEU A 13 -9.68 -8.89 -2.26
N LEU A 14 -9.78 -10.15 -1.82
CA LEU A 14 -9.54 -10.57 -0.44
C LEU A 14 -8.21 -11.32 -0.24
N ALA A 15 -7.58 -11.81 -1.31
CA ALA A 15 -6.23 -12.37 -1.26
C ALA A 15 -5.19 -11.23 -1.13
N PRO A 16 -4.01 -11.48 -0.51
CA PRO A 16 -2.89 -10.57 -0.65
C PRO A 16 -2.64 -10.35 -2.14
N THR A 17 -2.63 -9.10 -2.60
CA THR A 17 -2.56 -8.77 -4.03
C THR A 17 -1.28 -9.32 -4.66
N THR A 18 -0.25 -9.58 -3.86
CA THR A 18 1.04 -10.13 -4.30
C THR A 18 1.72 -10.93 -3.18
N SER A 19 2.13 -12.16 -3.47
CA SER A 19 2.99 -12.99 -2.59
C SER A 19 4.48 -12.85 -2.94
N GLU A 20 4.80 -12.06 -3.96
CA GLU A 20 6.15 -11.88 -4.48
C GLU A 20 6.81 -10.61 -3.92
N SER A 21 8.09 -10.72 -3.62
CA SER A 21 8.93 -9.55 -3.34
C SER A 21 9.29 -8.86 -4.65
N PHE A 22 8.96 -7.57 -4.79
CA PHE A 22 9.36 -6.77 -5.94
C PHE A 22 10.73 -6.11 -5.75
N ARG A 23 11.42 -6.39 -4.64
CA ARG A 23 12.72 -5.77 -4.36
C ARG A 23 13.76 -6.29 -5.34
N ARG A 24 14.42 -5.35 -6.00
CA ARG A 24 15.57 -5.62 -6.87
C ARG A 24 16.79 -4.98 -6.22
N PRO A 25 17.71 -5.78 -5.65
CA PRO A 25 18.91 -5.25 -5.00
C PRO A 25 19.71 -4.36 -5.97
N GLY A 26 20.17 -3.20 -5.49
CA GLY A 26 21.00 -2.29 -6.27
C GLY A 26 20.25 -1.42 -7.29
N VAL A 27 18.92 -1.46 -7.34
CA VAL A 27 18.16 -0.49 -8.14
C VAL A 27 18.27 0.91 -7.54
N GLN A 28 18.57 1.89 -8.40
CA GLN A 28 18.61 3.30 -8.05
C GLN A 28 17.45 4.03 -8.73
N ALA A 29 16.87 5.00 -8.03
CA ALA A 29 15.87 5.89 -8.61
C ALA A 29 16.49 6.74 -9.74
N ARG A 30 15.81 6.80 -10.88
CA ARG A 30 16.16 7.69 -11.99
C ARG A 30 15.72 9.12 -11.69
N PRO A 31 16.20 10.13 -12.47
CA PRO A 31 15.69 11.49 -12.34
C PRO A 31 14.17 11.55 -12.44
N GLY A 32 13.52 12.14 -11.43
CA GLY A 32 12.06 12.22 -11.33
C GLY A 32 11.39 11.05 -10.60
N GLU A 33 12.12 9.98 -10.30
CA GLU A 33 11.63 8.88 -9.45
C GLU A 33 11.92 9.15 -7.98
N VAL A 34 11.17 8.46 -7.11
CA VAL A 34 11.22 8.64 -5.66
C VAL A 34 11.55 7.32 -4.98
N ILE A 35 12.45 7.37 -4.01
CA ILE A 35 12.72 6.26 -3.10
C ILE A 35 11.73 6.35 -1.94
N LEU A 36 10.93 5.30 -1.77
CA LEU A 36 10.06 5.13 -0.62
C LEU A 36 10.85 4.46 0.50
N ASP A 37 11.06 5.21 1.58
CA ASP A 37 11.74 4.79 2.81
C ASP A 37 10.85 5.08 4.03
N GLY A 38 11.39 4.84 5.24
CA GLY A 38 10.67 5.07 6.49
C GLY A 38 10.32 6.55 6.77
N GLY A 39 10.76 7.49 5.94
CA GLY A 39 10.37 8.90 6.01
C GLY A 39 9.04 9.22 5.32
N TRP A 40 8.40 8.22 4.69
CA TRP A 40 7.10 8.37 4.04
C TRP A 40 5.95 7.90 4.93
N SER A 41 4.78 8.52 4.76
CA SER A 41 3.52 8.13 5.39
C SER A 41 2.40 8.04 4.35
N ILE A 42 1.32 7.35 4.70
CA ILE A 42 0.07 7.39 3.92
C ILE A 42 -0.89 8.35 4.61
N ALA A 43 -1.37 9.33 3.85
CA ALA A 43 -2.39 10.27 4.29
C ALA A 43 -3.69 9.98 3.52
N VAL A 44 -4.71 9.60 4.27
CA VAL A 44 -6.08 9.40 3.74
C VAL A 44 -6.81 10.73 3.89
N GLU A 45 -7.18 11.36 2.76
CA GLU A 45 -7.81 12.68 2.74
C GLU A 45 -9.33 12.62 2.96
N CYS A 46 -9.92 11.43 2.82
CA CYS A 46 -11.35 11.21 2.93
C CYS A 46 -11.68 10.04 3.88
N ASP A 47 -12.66 10.25 4.75
CA ASP A 47 -13.09 9.27 5.75
C ASP A 47 -14.06 8.20 5.24
N ASP A 48 -14.32 8.16 3.93
CA ASP A 48 -15.15 7.12 3.34
C ASP A 48 -14.57 5.72 3.61
N PRO A 49 -15.41 4.71 3.95
CA PRO A 49 -14.94 3.37 4.33
C PRO A 49 -14.00 2.74 3.29
N LEU A 50 -14.27 2.96 2.00
CA LEU A 50 -13.46 2.43 0.91
C LEU A 50 -12.04 3.05 0.89
N THR A 51 -11.94 4.36 1.11
CA THR A 51 -10.66 5.09 1.11
C THR A 51 -9.79 4.68 2.30
N ARG A 52 -10.40 4.48 3.47
CA ARG A 52 -9.71 3.93 4.64
C ARG A 52 -9.17 2.52 4.38
N THR A 53 -10.01 1.64 3.85
CA THR A 53 -9.59 0.29 3.46
C THR A 53 -8.46 0.35 2.42
N ALA A 54 -8.56 1.19 1.39
CA ALA A 54 -7.51 1.37 0.40
C ALA A 54 -6.17 1.82 1.03
N GLY A 55 -6.21 2.76 1.99
CA GLY A 55 -5.04 3.20 2.74
C GLY A 55 -4.37 2.10 3.55
N GLU A 56 -5.16 1.28 4.26
CA GLU A 56 -4.65 0.12 5.00
C GLU A 56 -4.02 -0.93 4.09
N HIS A 57 -4.68 -1.24 2.96
CA HIS A 57 -4.17 -2.18 1.98
C HIS A 57 -2.86 -1.69 1.34
N LEU A 58 -2.77 -0.40 1.00
CA LEU A 58 -1.55 0.18 0.45
C LEU A 58 -0.40 0.15 1.46
N ALA A 59 -0.66 0.48 2.74
CA ALA A 59 0.33 0.45 3.80
C ALA A 59 0.93 -0.95 3.94
N ARG A 60 0.05 -1.97 3.96
CA ARG A 60 0.44 -3.37 4.06
C ARG A 60 1.24 -3.81 2.83
N PHE A 61 0.75 -3.50 1.64
CA PHE A 61 1.44 -3.83 0.40
C PHE A 61 2.86 -3.24 0.36
N LEU A 62 3.03 -1.95 0.69
CA LEU A 62 4.35 -1.31 0.69
C LEU A 62 5.29 -1.94 1.72
N THR A 63 4.77 -2.31 2.89
CA THR A 63 5.54 -3.02 3.91
C THR A 63 5.99 -4.39 3.41
N ASP A 64 5.09 -5.19 2.84
CA ASP A 64 5.39 -6.55 2.38
C ASP A 64 6.33 -6.51 1.15
N ALA A 65 6.01 -5.69 0.16
CA ALA A 65 6.73 -5.60 -1.10
C ALA A 65 8.11 -4.94 -0.95
N LEU A 66 8.22 -3.83 -0.20
CA LEU A 66 9.46 -3.05 -0.09
C LEU A 66 10.24 -3.33 1.20
N GLY A 67 9.61 -3.91 2.21
CA GLY A 67 10.21 -4.14 3.54
C GLY A 67 10.47 -2.88 4.30
N VAL A 68 9.72 -1.85 3.96
CA VAL A 68 9.84 -0.54 4.57
C VAL A 68 8.61 -0.36 5.44
N THR A 69 8.85 -0.14 6.73
CA THR A 69 7.80 0.33 7.64
C THR A 69 7.68 1.83 7.44
N LEU A 70 6.53 2.28 6.94
CA LEU A 70 6.22 3.69 6.75
C LEU A 70 6.07 4.40 8.11
N ALA A 71 6.42 5.68 8.16
CA ALA A 71 6.19 6.52 9.32
C ALA A 71 4.70 6.70 9.60
N SER A 72 4.35 6.75 10.88
CA SER A 72 3.07 7.29 11.35
C SER A 72 3.32 8.71 11.85
N GLY A 73 2.76 9.72 11.18
CA GLY A 73 2.87 11.11 11.64
C GLY A 73 2.83 12.18 10.55
N ALA A 74 2.45 13.38 10.94
CA ALA A 74 2.26 14.55 10.06
C ALA A 74 3.55 15.18 9.52
N ALA A 75 4.72 14.82 10.08
CA ALA A 75 6.02 15.35 9.65
C ALA A 75 6.66 14.55 8.50
N ALA A 76 6.07 13.42 8.11
CA ALA A 76 6.55 12.56 7.04
C ALA A 76 6.05 13.02 5.66
N LYS A 77 6.79 12.69 4.60
CA LYS A 77 6.34 12.93 3.22
C LYS A 77 5.13 12.04 2.94
N SER A 78 4.03 12.59 2.43
CA SER A 78 2.77 11.84 2.35
C SER A 78 2.48 11.33 0.94
N ILE A 79 2.15 10.04 0.84
CA ILE A 79 1.38 9.46 -0.25
C ILE A 79 -0.09 9.75 0.05
N ARG A 80 -0.75 10.53 -0.80
CA ARG A 80 -2.13 11.00 -0.60
C ARG A 80 -3.11 10.09 -1.32
N LEU A 81 -4.18 9.73 -0.61
CA LEU A 81 -5.31 8.93 -1.10
C LEU A 81 -6.62 9.67 -0.88
#